data_AF-A0A1L9WQA6-F1
#
_entry.id   AF-A0A1L9WQA6-F1
#
_cell.length_a   1.000
_cell.length_b   1.000
_cell.length_c   1.000
_cell.angle_alpha   90.00
_cell.angle_beta   90.00
_cell.angle_gamma   90.00
#
_symmetry.space_group_name_H-M   'P 1'
#
loop_
_entity.id
_entity.type
_entity.pdbx_description
1 polymer ?
#
loop_
_entity_poly.entity_id
_entity_poly.type
_entity_poly.pdbx_seq_one_letter_code
_entity_poly.pdbx_strand_id
1 'polypeptide(L)'
;MAQAATEALRRASEEAFEFAQEHPVYTTILALGVFVALMPWVLEVLGFAELGPVEGSFAAWWQSRYAGYVPKGSLFGFFQRLGMVWH
;
A
#
# COMPACT_ATOMS: atom_id res chain seq x y z
N MET A 1 -12.41 -6.19 30.73
CA MET A 1 -11.61 -5.39 29.78
C MET A 1 -11.73 -5.89 28.34
N ALA A 2 -11.47 -7.17 28.05
CA ALA A 2 -11.59 -7.71 26.68
C ALA A 2 -12.98 -7.49 26.04
N GLN A 3 -14.06 -7.80 26.76
CA GLN A 3 -15.44 -7.62 26.25
C GLN A 3 -15.80 -6.16 25.95
N ALA A 4 -15.39 -5.23 26.81
CA ALA A 4 -15.62 -3.80 26.59
C ALA A 4 -14.85 -3.28 25.36
N ALA A 5 -13.61 -3.76 25.16
CA ALA A 5 -12.81 -3.40 23.99
C ALA A 5 -13.41 -3.97 22.69
N THR A 6 -13.88 -5.22 22.70
CA THR A 6 -14.54 -5.83 21.53
C THR A 6 -15.83 -5.11 21.18
N GLU A 7 -16.64 -4.76 22.17
CA GLU A 7 -17.88 -4.02 21.95
C GLU A 7 -17.64 -2.61 21.41
N ALA A 8 -16.63 -1.91 21.93
CA ALA A 8 -16.23 -0.61 21.41
C ALA A 8 -15.75 -0.70 19.95
N LEU A 9 -14.94 -1.72 19.62
CA LEU A 9 -14.47 -1.94 18.25
C LEU A 9 -15.63 -2.24 17.29
N ARG A 10 -16.59 -3.06 17.72
CA ARG A 10 -17.79 -3.39 16.93
C ARG A 10 -18.58 -2.12 16.59
N ARG A 11 -18.87 -1.28 17.59
CA ARG A 11 -19.60 -0.01 17.38
C ARG A 11 -18.85 0.94 16.46
N ALA A 12 -17.55 1.12 16.68
CA ALA A 12 -16.73 1.97 15.82
C ALA A 12 -16.70 1.46 14.37
N SER A 13 -16.71 0.14 14.16
CA SER A 13 -16.75 -0.46 12.83
C SER A 13 -18.10 -0.27 12.14
N GLU A 14 -19.20 -0.39 12.88
CA GLU A 14 -20.56 -0.14 12.37
C GLU A 14 -20.73 1.34 11.98
N GLU A 15 -20.33 2.27 12.86
CA GLU A 15 -20.37 3.71 12.58
C GLU A 15 -19.49 4.09 11.37
N ALA A 16 -18.30 3.50 11.24
CA ALA A 16 -17.44 3.72 10.09
C ALA A 16 -18.06 3.19 8.79
N PHE A 17 -18.79 2.07 8.85
CA PHE A 17 -19.48 1.50 7.69
C PHE A 17 -20.68 2.35 7.26
N GLU A 18 -21.46 2.85 8.22
CA GLU A 18 -22.55 3.79 7.96
C GLU A 18 -22.02 5.09 7.35
N PHE A 19 -20.97 5.67 7.94
CA PHE A 19 -20.28 6.85 7.39
C PHE A 19 -19.80 6.61 5.96
N ALA A 20 -19.26 5.42 5.66
CA ALA A 20 -18.82 5.07 4.32
C ALA A 20 -19.95 5.09 3.28
N GLN A 21 -21.14 4.66 3.67
CA GLN A 21 -22.32 4.66 2.80
C GLN A 21 -22.90 6.07 2.61
N GLU A 22 -22.96 6.87 3.67
CA GLU A 22 -23.50 8.24 3.63
C GLU A 22 -22.55 9.22 2.92
N HIS A 23 -21.24 8.98 3.04
CA HIS A 23 -20.19 9.88 2.61
C HIS A 23 -19.13 9.17 1.76
N PRO A 24 -19.49 8.62 0.58
CA PRO A 24 -18.59 7.82 -0.23
C PRO A 24 -17.38 8.60 -0.74
N VAL A 25 -17.55 9.89 -1.05
CA VAL A 25 -16.46 10.76 -1.53
C VAL A 25 -15.43 11.02 -0.42
N TYR A 26 -15.87 11.40 0.78
CA TYR A 26 -14.98 11.63 1.92
C TYR A 26 -14.25 10.35 2.32
N THR A 27 -14.96 9.23 2.32
CA THR A 27 -14.38 7.90 2.57
C THR A 27 -13.33 7.53 1.54
N THR A 28 -13.54 7.86 0.27
CA THR A 28 -12.53 7.66 -0.77
C THR A 28 -11.27 8.47 -0.50
N ILE A 29 -11.41 9.74 -0.10
CA ILE A 29 -10.25 10.59 0.24
C ILE A 29 -9.47 9.99 1.42
N LEU A 30 -10.18 9.53 2.47
CA LEU A 30 -9.55 8.86 3.61
C LEU A 30 -8.84 7.57 3.20
N ALA A 31 -9.49 6.73 2.39
CA ALA A 31 -8.91 5.49 1.90
C ALA A 31 -7.65 5.74 1.07
N LEU A 32 -7.65 6.76 0.21
CA LEU A 32 -6.45 7.18 -0.54
C LEU A 32 -5.35 7.68 0.39
N GLY A 33 -5.69 8.44 1.44
CA GLY A 33 -4.73 8.89 2.44
C GLY A 33 -4.07 7.72 3.19
N VAL A 34 -4.88 6.76 3.67
CA VAL A 34 -4.39 5.54 4.32
C VAL A 34 -3.54 4.72 3.37
N PHE A 35 -3.96 4.58 2.11
CA PHE A 35 -3.18 3.88 1.10
C PHE A 35 -1.79 4.51 0.95
N VAL A 36 -1.70 5.82 0.74
CA VAL A 36 -0.42 6.54 0.63
C VAL A 36 0.43 6.41 1.89
N ALA A 37 -0.17 6.43 3.09
CA ALA A 37 0.56 6.24 4.34
C ALA A 37 1.15 4.83 4.48
N LEU A 38 0.49 3.81 3.94
CA LEU A 38 0.97 2.43 3.95
C LEU A 38 1.95 2.12 2.81
N MET A 39 1.98 2.92 1.75
CA MET A 39 2.79 2.66 0.57
C MET A 39 4.30 2.42 0.85
N PRO A 40 4.99 3.17 1.74
CA PRO A 40 6.40 2.91 2.03
C PRO A 40 6.66 1.48 2.52
N TRP A 41 5.83 1.01 3.46
CA TRP A 41 5.90 -0.34 4.01
C TRP A 41 5.55 -1.39 2.95
N VAL A 42 4.51 -1.15 2.14
CA VAL A 42 4.13 -2.08 1.05
C VAL A 42 5.28 -2.25 0.06
N LEU A 43 5.95 -1.15 -0.33
CA LEU A 43 7.07 -1.20 -1.26
C LEU A 43 8.27 -1.95 -0.70
N GLU A 44 8.56 -1.77 0.59
CA GLU A 44 9.61 -2.52 1.30
C GLU A 44 9.34 -4.02 1.27
N VAL A 45 8.12 -4.44 1.64
CA VAL A 45 7.71 -5.86 1.64
C VAL A 45 7.76 -6.47 0.25
N LEU A 46 7.40 -5.71 -0.79
CA LEU A 46 7.51 -6.16 -2.17
C LEU A 46 8.96 -6.20 -2.69
N GLY A 47 9.89 -5.58 -1.98
CA GLY A 47 11.31 -5.56 -2.27
C GLY A 47 11.77 -4.44 -3.19
N PHE A 48 11.07 -3.30 -3.23
CA PHE A 48 11.55 -2.08 -3.87
C PHE A 48 12.42 -1.28 -2.90
N ALA A 49 13.74 -1.39 -3.01
CA ALA A 49 14.69 -0.69 -2.15
C ALA A 49 15.41 0.46 -2.90
N GLU A 50 16.22 1.23 -2.16
CA GLU A 50 16.94 2.43 -2.64
C GLU A 50 17.84 2.16 -3.86
N LEU A 51 18.54 1.04 -3.88
CA LEU A 51 19.48 0.72 -4.97
C LEU A 51 18.83 -0.05 -6.13
N GLY A 52 17.60 -0.51 -5.95
CA GLY A 52 16.94 -1.42 -6.88
C GLY A 52 16.10 -2.48 -6.17
N PRO A 53 15.59 -3.46 -6.93
CA PRO A 53 14.86 -4.59 -6.38
C PRO A 53 15.76 -5.47 -5.52
N VAL A 54 15.25 -5.87 -4.35
CA VAL A 54 15.95 -6.81 -3.46
C VAL A 54 15.97 -8.19 -4.10
N GLU A 55 17.12 -8.86 -4.08
CA GLU A 55 17.25 -10.22 -4.62
C GLU A 55 16.27 -11.19 -3.96
N GLY A 56 15.64 -12.07 -4.75
CA GLY A 56 14.64 -13.03 -4.26
C GLY A 56 13.28 -12.43 -3.88
N SER A 57 13.08 -11.12 -4.03
CA SER A 57 11.81 -10.45 -3.75
C SER A 57 10.79 -10.57 -4.90
N PHE A 58 9.55 -10.16 -4.60
CA PHE A 58 8.52 -10.02 -5.63
C PHE A 58 8.94 -9.04 -6.73
N ALA A 59 9.56 -7.92 -6.38
CA ALA A 59 10.07 -6.95 -7.36
C ALA A 59 11.13 -7.58 -8.29
N ALA A 60 12.07 -8.36 -7.75
CA ALA A 60 13.07 -9.07 -8.57
C ALA A 60 12.43 -10.12 -9.48
N TRP A 61 11.45 -10.88 -8.97
CA TRP A 61 10.68 -11.82 -9.79
C TRP A 61 9.89 -11.13 -10.90
N TRP A 62 9.27 -9.98 -10.62
CA TRP A 62 8.57 -9.21 -11.63
C TRP A 62 9.54 -8.76 -12.71
N GLN A 63 10.66 -8.13 -12.34
CA GLN A 63 11.62 -7.64 -13.32
C GLN A 63 12.19 -8.78 -14.19
N SER A 64 12.42 -9.97 -13.61
CA SER A 64 12.93 -11.13 -14.35
C SER A 64 11.94 -11.68 -15.37
N ARG A 65 10.62 -11.56 -15.12
CA ARG A 65 9.57 -11.93 -16.11
C ARG A 65 9.68 -11.15 -17.42
N TYR A 66 10.31 -9.98 -17.39
CA TYR A 66 10.57 -9.14 -18.56
C TYR A 66 12.06 -9.14 -18.96
N ALA A 67 12.83 -10.15 -18.54
CA ALA A 67 14.26 -10.29 -18.83
C ALA A 67 15.09 -9.05 -18.42
N GLY A 68 14.68 -8.35 -17.35
CA GLY A 68 15.34 -7.12 -16.91
C GLY A 68 14.86 -5.85 -17.61
N TYR A 69 14.03 -5.95 -18.66
CA TYR A 69 13.55 -4.80 -19.42
C TYR A 69 12.52 -3.99 -18.62
N VAL A 70 12.86 -2.74 -18.32
CA VAL A 70 11.98 -1.80 -17.63
C VAL A 70 11.73 -0.59 -18.54
N PRO A 71 10.59 -0.54 -19.25
CA PRO A 71 10.23 0.61 -20.07
C PRO A 71 10.14 1.88 -19.24
N LYS A 72 10.54 3.02 -19.81
CA LYS A 72 10.28 4.33 -19.22
C LYS A 72 8.77 4.53 -19.09
N GLY A 73 8.32 4.97 -17.92
CA GLY A 73 6.89 5.14 -17.61
C GLY A 73 6.16 3.84 -17.25
N SER A 74 6.84 2.71 -17.16
CA SER A 74 6.24 1.47 -16.65
C SER A 74 5.82 1.60 -15.17
N LEU A 75 4.81 0.80 -14.79
CA LEU A 75 4.37 0.68 -13.39
C LEU A 75 5.52 0.24 -12.48
N PHE A 76 6.35 -0.70 -12.95
CA PHE A 76 7.54 -1.12 -12.23
C PHE A 76 8.48 0.05 -11.95
N GLY A 77 8.81 0.84 -12.98
CA GLY A 77 9.64 2.02 -12.83
C GLY A 77 9.01 3.10 -11.94
N PHE A 78 7.68 3.20 -11.88
CA PHE A 78 6.98 4.08 -10.94
C PHE A 78 7.18 3.64 -9.50
N PHE A 79 6.93 2.36 -9.17
CA PHE A 79 7.13 1.83 -7.83
C PHE A 79 8.59 1.82 -7.40
N GLN A 80 9.52 1.52 -8.32
CA GLN A 80 10.95 1.61 -8.04
C GLN A 80 11.37 3.03 -7.65
N ARG A 81 10.86 4.07 -8.34
CA ARG A 81 11.13 5.46 -7.94
C ARG A 81 10.56 5.80 -6.57
N LEU A 82 9.38 5.28 -6.23
CA LEU A 82 8.81 5.49 -4.90
C LEU A 82 9.65 4.80 -3.81
N GLY A 83 10.10 3.56 -4.07
CA GLY A 83 11.00 2.84 -3.18
C GLY A 83 12.32 3.58 -2.96
N MET A 84 12.85 4.25 -4.00
CA MET A 84 14.06 5.08 -3.94
C MET A 84 13.89 6.41 -3.20
N VAL A 85 12.66 6.90 -3.00
CA VAL A 85 12.40 8.20 -2.35
C VAL A 85 12.06 8.02 -0.87
N TRP A 86 11.45 6.88 -0.52
CA TRP A 86 10.96 6.62 0.83
C TRP A 86 11.86 5.70 1.67
N HIS A 87 12.92 5.14 1.06
CA HIS A 87 14.00 4.39 1.71
C HIS A 87 15.33 5.05 1.39
#